data_AF-A0A368FFP9-F1
#
_entry.id   AF-A0A368FFP9-F1
#
_cell.length_a   1.000
_cell.length_b   1.000
_cell.length_c   1.000
_cell.angle_alpha   90.00
_cell.angle_beta   90.00
_cell.angle_gamma   90.00
#
_symmetry.space_group_name_H-M   'P 1'
#
loop_
_entity.id
_entity.type
_entity.pdbx_description
1 polymer ?
#
loop_
_entity_poly.entity_id
_entity_poly.type
_entity_poly.pdbx_seq_one_letter_code
_entity_poly.pdbx_strand_id
1 'polypeptide(L)' 'MGKLDRFDIVLNNPEEAYFAGQEISGKVVIEVKEPKKVNEILLELKGRARTYWTKHSDT' A
#
# COMPACT_ATOMS: atom_id res chain seq x y z
N MET A 1 3.11 -7.06 21.75
CA MET A 1 3.60 -6.89 20.37
C MET A 1 4.77 -5.93 20.42
N GLY A 2 5.99 -6.35 20.09
CA GLY A 2 7.17 -5.49 20.21
C GLY A 2 7.04 -4.28 19.28
N LYS A 3 7.16 -3.06 19.80
CA LYS A 3 7.05 -1.84 19.00
C LYS A 3 8.21 -1.78 17.99
N LEU A 4 7.91 -1.56 16.72
CA LEU A 4 8.90 -1.19 15.71
C LEU A 4 9.15 0.31 15.80
N ASP A 5 10.37 0.75 15.50
CA ASP A 5 10.69 2.17 15.48
C ASP A 5 10.20 2.82 14.20
N ARG A 6 10.22 2.06 13.11
CA ARG A 6 9.67 2.44 11.81
C ARG A 6 9.08 1.24 11.08
N PHE A 7 7.97 1.46 10.40
CA PHE A 7 7.35 0.52 9.47
C PHE A 7 6.66 1.29 8.35
N ASP A 8 7.34 1.42 7.21
CA ASP A 8 6.85 2.18 6.05
C ASP A 8 6.87 1.34 4.78
N ILE A 9 5.97 1.65 3.85
CA ILE A 9 6.06 1.23 2.45
C ILE A 9 6.44 2.47 1.64
N VAL A 10 7.57 2.40 0.93
CA VAL A 10 8.08 3.51 0.10
C VAL A 10 8.03 3.07 -1.36
N LEU A 11 7.21 3.75 -2.15
CA LEU A 11 7.10 3.52 -3.59
C LEU A 11 8.12 4.36 -4.34
N ASN A 12 8.65 3.84 -5.45
CA ASN A 12 9.69 4.51 -6.23
C ASN A 12 9.14 5.64 -7.12
N ASN A 13 7.84 5.64 -7.41
CA ASN A 13 7.21 6.67 -8.22
C ASN A 13 6.86 7.89 -7.36
N PRO A 14 7.52 9.05 -7.56
CA PRO A 14 7.27 10.26 -6.75
C PRO A 14 5.87 10.85 -6.94
N GLU A 15 5.20 10.53 -8.05
CA GLU A 15 3.83 11.00 -8.31
C GLU A 15 2.78 10.14 -7.59
N GLU A 16 3.17 8.98 -7.05
CA GLU A 16 2.31 8.00 -6.38
C GLU A 16 1.06 7.57 -7.19
N ALA A 17 1.04 7.87 -8.49
CA ALA A 17 -0.05 7.58 -9.41
C ALA A 17 0.43 6.62 -10.49
N TYR A 18 -0.36 5.58 -10.74
CA TYR A 18 -0.03 4.52 -11.68
C TYR A 18 -1.21 4.28 -12.63
N PHE A 19 -0.88 4.10 -13.91
CA PHE A 19 -1.80 3.70 -14.95
C PHE A 19 -1.77 2.20 -15.20
N ALA A 20 -2.79 1.69 -15.90
CA ALA A 20 -2.87 0.29 -16.25
C ALA A 20 -1.61 -0.18 -17.01
N GLY A 21 -1.05 -1.31 -16.59
CA GLY A 21 0.15 -1.89 -17.19
C GLY A 21 1.48 -1.33 -16.66
N GLN A 22 1.47 -0.29 -15.82
CA GLN A 22 2.70 0.19 -15.18
C GLN A 22 3.12 -0.71 -14.01
N GLU A 23 4.43 -0.88 -13.87
CA GLU A 23 5.03 -1.58 -12.75
C GLU A 23 4.98 -0.71 -11.48
N ILE A 24 4.56 -1.31 -10.36
CA ILE A 24 4.70 -0.72 -9.02
C ILE A 24 5.96 -1.30 -8.39
N SER A 25 6.98 -0.48 -8.20
CA SER A 25 8.23 -0.87 -7.52
C SER A 25 8.47 0.01 -6.28
N GLY A 26 9.17 -0.55 -5.30
CA GLY A 26 9.41 0.10 -4.01
C GLY A 26 10.12 -0.78 -3.00
N LYS A 27 10.05 -0.39 -1.72
CA LYS A 27 10.64 -1.13 -0.59
C LYS A 27 9.77 -1.02 0.67
N VAL A 28 9.86 -2.04 1.52
CA VAL A 28 9.36 -2.01 2.89
C VAL A 28 10.51 -1.62 3.81
N VAL A 29 10.35 -0.59 4.64
CA VAL A 29 11.36 -0.11 5.59
C VAL A 29 10.94 -0.52 7.00
N ILE A 30 11.78 -1.34 7.64
CA ILE A 30 11.61 -1.77 9.04
C ILE A 30 12.84 -1.35 9.81
N GLU A 31 12.66 -0.53 10.85
CA GLU A 31 13.74 -0.12 11.76
C GLU A 31 13.46 -0.61 13.18
N VAL A 32 14.51 -1.14 13.82
CA VAL A 32 14.49 -1.68 15.19
C VAL A 32 15.72 -1.21 15.95
N LYS A 33 15.55 -0.73 17.19
CA LYS A 33 16.69 -0.31 18.05
C LYS A 33 17.55 -1.48 18.54
N GLU A 34 16.93 -2.64 18.67
CA GLU A 34 17.55 -3.83 19.24
C GLU A 34 17.27 -5.04 18.34
N PRO A 35 18.16 -6.05 18.33
CA PRO A 35 17.93 -7.28 17.58
C PRO A 35 16.59 -7.93 17.91
N LYS A 36 15.77 -8.18 16.89
CA LYS A 36 14.46 -8.81 17.01
C LYS A 36 14.34 -9.98 16.07
N LYS A 37 13.76 -11.08 16.54
CA LYS A 37 13.40 -12.20 15.69
C LYS A 37 12.16 -11.83 14.87
N VAL A 38 12.30 -11.85 13.56
CA VAL A 38 11.21 -11.64 12.59
C VAL A 38 10.86 -13.00 11.99
N ASN A 39 9.58 -13.37 12.04
CA ASN A 39 9.12 -14.65 11.48
C ASN A 39 8.76 -14.50 10.01
N GLU A 40 7.98 -13.46 9.67
CA GLU A 40 7.49 -13.23 8.32
C GLU A 40 7.27 -11.73 8.07
N ILE A 41 7.31 -11.34 6.79
CA ILE A 41 6.90 -10.03 6.29
C ILE A 41 5.88 -10.30 5.18
N LEU A 42 4.63 -9.89 5.40
CA LEU A 42 3.53 -10.07 4.45
C LEU A 42 3.17 -8.72 3.82
N LEU A 43 3.12 -8.65 2.49
CA LEU A 43 2.65 -7.49 1.74
C LEU A 43 1.44 -7.88 0.89
N GLU A 44 0.32 -7.18 1.06
CA GLU A 44 -0.91 -7.41 0.30
C GLU A 44 -1.36 -6.09 -0.36
N LEU A 45 -1.38 -6.07 -1.69
CA LEU A 45 -1.85 -4.91 -2.48
C LEU A 45 -3.31 -5.13 -2.90
N LYS A 46 -4.19 -4.16 -2.64
CA LYS A 46 -5.63 -4.25 -2.97
C LYS A 46 -6.08 -3.05 -3.79
N GLY A 47 -6.54 -3.29 -5.01
CA GLY A 47 -7.27 -2.30 -5.80
C GLY A 47 -8.78 -2.49 -5.64
N ARG A 48 -9.51 -1.43 -5.25
CA ARG A 48 -10.99 -1.43 -5.23
C ARG A 48 -11.51 -0.10 -5.70
N ALA A 49 -12.56 -0.14 -6.51
CA ALA A 49 -13.33 1.04 -6.88
C ALA A 49 -14.70 0.97 -6.22
N ARG A 50 -15.21 2.12 -5.78
CA ARG A 50 -16.62 2.30 -5.41
C ARG A 50 -17.28 3.13 -6.49
N THR A 51 -18.42 2.68 -6.98
CA THR A 51 -19.16 3.36 -8.04
C THR A 51 -20.57 3.71 -7.55
N TYR A 52 -21.04 4.88 -7.96
CA TYR A 52 -22.39 5.37 -7.68
C TYR A 52 -22.88 6.15 -8.90
N TRP A 53 -24.17 6.04 -9.21
CA TRP A 53 -24.80 6.85 -10.24
C TRP A 53 -26.22 7.21 -9.82
N THR A 54 -26.64 8.42 -10.18
CA THR A 54 -28.01 8.89 -10.00
C THR A 54 -28.79 8.54 -11.28
N LYS A 55 -29.95 7.88 -11.14
CA LYS A 55 -30.88 7.70 -12.26
C LYS A 55 -31.92 8.80 -12.20
N HIS A 56 -32.06 9.59 -13.25
CA HIS A 56 -33.29 10.35 -13.47
C HIS A 56 -34.33 9.39 -14.04
N SER A 57 -35.52 9.36 -13.45
CA SER A 57 -36.67 8.65 -14.02
C SER A 57 -37.17 9.46 -15.22
N ASP A 58 -36.88 8.98 -16.42
CA ASP A 58 -37.45 9.54 -17.64
C ASP A 58 -38.99 9.43 -17.55
N THR A 59 -39.67 10.57 -17.72
CA THR A 59 -41.14 10.69 -17.72
C THR A 59 -41.65 10.64 -19.15
#